data_AF-A0A061QGU1-F1
#
_entry.id   AF-A0A061QGU1-F1
#
_cell.length_a   1.000
_cell.length_b   1.000
_cell.length_c   1.000
_cell.angle_alpha   90.00
_cell.angle_beta   90.00
_cell.angle_gamma   90.00
#
_symmetry.space_group_name_H-M   'P 1'
#
loop_
_entity.id
_entity.type
_entity.pdbx_description
1 polymer ?
#
loop_
_entity_poly.entity_id
_entity_poly.type
_entity_poly.pdbx_seq_one_letter_code
_entity_poly.pdbx_strand_id
1 'polypeptide(L)'
;MFQEDGVTGSDYDKSARLDRFTGASAISSADYYGRDEAASSGMDASDMFQRLSLQAKQDVSNMRSAATEAGKKLAGMASTFMRDLQSGRYG
;
A
#
# COMPACT_ATOMS: atom_id res chain seq x y z
N MET A 1 39.58 28.05 -0.78
CA MET A 1 38.40 28.58 -1.49
C MET A 1 38.02 27.56 -2.55
N PHE A 2 36.87 26.90 -2.39
CA PHE A 2 36.12 26.09 -3.38
C PHE A 2 36.83 24.85 -3.99
N GLN A 3 36.18 23.79 -4.48
CA GLN A 3 34.78 23.58 -4.88
C GLN A 3 34.44 22.06 -4.77
N GLU A 4 33.15 21.80 -4.71
CA GLU A 4 32.40 20.55 -4.59
C GLU A 4 32.71 19.48 -5.66
N ASP A 5 32.97 18.24 -5.25
CA ASP A 5 33.02 17.07 -6.15
C ASP A 5 32.36 15.83 -5.51
N GLY A 6 31.14 16.01 -4.99
CA GLY A 6 30.41 14.99 -4.23
C GLY A 6 29.22 14.33 -4.95
N VAL A 7 28.91 14.66 -6.20
CA VAL A 7 27.55 14.44 -6.74
C VAL A 7 27.43 13.42 -7.88
N THR A 8 28.47 13.13 -8.68
CA THR A 8 28.24 12.36 -9.94
C THR A 8 28.33 10.84 -9.81
N GLY A 9 29.26 10.30 -9.00
CA GLY A 9 29.41 8.85 -8.83
C GLY A 9 28.34 8.22 -7.93
N SER A 10 27.75 8.99 -7.02
CA SER A 10 26.76 8.51 -6.05
C SER A 10 25.38 8.33 -6.69
N ASP A 11 24.97 9.23 -7.59
CA ASP A 11 23.61 9.21 -8.15
C ASP A 11 23.41 8.10 -9.19
N TYR A 12 24.46 7.75 -9.93
CA TYR A 12 24.42 6.59 -10.84
C TYR A 12 24.21 5.28 -10.08
N ASP A 13 24.94 5.11 -8.97
CA ASP A 13 24.85 3.91 -8.13
C ASP A 13 23.49 3.82 -7.41
N LYS A 14 22.94 4.94 -6.94
CA LYS A 14 21.57 5.04 -6.41
C LYS A 14 20.53 4.64 -7.44
N SER A 15 20.66 5.15 -8.67
CA SER A 15 19.72 4.87 -9.76
C SER A 15 19.72 3.38 -10.12
N ALA A 16 20.91 2.78 -10.21
CA ALA A 16 21.06 1.34 -10.47
C ALA A 16 20.51 0.46 -9.33
N ARG A 17 20.59 0.91 -8.07
CA ARG A 17 19.97 0.23 -6.93
C ARG A 17 18.45 0.31 -6.98
N LEU A 18 17.90 1.51 -7.19
CA LEU A 18 16.44 1.71 -7.30
C LEU A 18 15.83 0.90 -8.44
N ASP A 19 16.53 0.78 -9.57
CA ASP A 19 16.07 0.01 -10.74
C ASP A 19 15.81 -1.46 -10.41
N ARG A 20 16.66 -2.06 -9.56
CA ARG A 20 16.52 -3.46 -9.08
C ARG A 20 15.28 -3.69 -8.21
N PHE A 21 14.73 -2.61 -7.65
CA PHE A 21 13.61 -2.66 -6.73
C PHE A 21 12.35 -1.97 -7.28
N THR A 22 12.29 -1.71 -8.58
CA THR A 22 11.15 -1.08 -9.28
C THR A 22 9.81 -1.83 -9.11
N GLY A 23 9.84 -3.09 -8.67
CA GLY A 23 8.65 -3.89 -8.32
C GLY A 23 8.45 -4.16 -6.83
N ALA A 24 9.29 -3.62 -5.94
CA ALA A 24 9.19 -3.86 -4.51
C ALA A 24 8.18 -2.89 -3.87
N SER A 25 7.23 -3.41 -3.09
CA SER A 25 6.27 -2.59 -2.33
C SER A 25 6.92 -1.87 -1.15
N ALA A 26 8.12 -2.30 -0.75
CA ALA A 26 8.97 -1.69 0.26
C ALA A 26 10.42 -2.14 0.04
N ILE A 27 11.39 -1.25 0.30
CA ILE A 27 12.82 -1.54 0.21
C ILE A 27 13.44 -1.19 1.56
N SER A 28 14.20 -2.11 2.14
CA SER A 28 14.94 -1.84 3.38
C SER A 28 16.16 -0.99 3.10
N SER A 29 16.49 -0.09 4.02
CA SER A 29 17.72 0.71 3.97
C SER A 29 18.98 -0.18 3.96
N ALA A 30 18.93 -1.36 4.61
CA ALA A 30 20.02 -2.33 4.60
C ALA A 30 20.28 -2.89 3.20
N ASP A 31 19.22 -3.32 2.50
CA ASP A 31 19.29 -3.78 1.11
C ASP A 31 19.64 -2.66 0.13
N TYR A 32 19.16 -1.44 0.38
CA TYR A 32 19.46 -0.28 -0.45
C TYR A 32 20.93 0.16 -0.30
N TYR A 33 21.50 0.14 0.90
CA TYR A 33 22.88 0.57 1.14
C TYR A 33 23.91 -0.55 1.12
N GLY A 34 23.49 -1.82 1.11
CA GLY A 34 24.38 -2.99 1.05
C GLY A 34 25.22 -3.16 2.32
N ARG A 35 24.67 -2.85 3.50
CA ARG A 35 25.38 -3.07 4.76
C ARG A 35 25.19 -4.52 5.19
N ASP A 36 26.24 -5.32 5.05
CA ASP A 36 26.33 -6.62 5.70
C ASP A 36 26.04 -6.48 7.20
N GLU A 37 25.20 -7.38 7.68
CA GLU A 37 24.60 -7.56 9.01
C GLU A 37 25.61 -7.66 10.18
N ALA A 38 26.51 -6.69 10.34
CA ALA A 38 27.45 -6.63 11.46
C ALA A 38 27.19 -5.46 12.42
N ALA A 39 26.25 -4.57 12.10
CA ALA A 39 25.91 -3.43 12.95
C ALA A 39 24.38 -3.30 13.10
N SER A 40 23.83 -4.15 13.95
CA SER A 40 22.47 -4.06 14.48
C SER A 40 22.19 -2.65 15.03
N SER A 41 21.25 -1.92 14.44
CA SER A 41 20.35 -0.88 15.03
C SER A 41 19.89 0.07 13.93
N GLY A 42 18.60 0.22 13.59
CA GLY A 42 17.42 -0.30 14.23
C GLY A 42 16.18 -0.05 13.38
N MET A 43 15.64 -1.16 12.86
CA MET A 43 14.22 -1.42 12.61
C MET A 43 14.17 -2.93 12.37
N ASP A 44 13.73 -3.68 13.37
CA ASP A 44 13.57 -5.12 13.23
C ASP A 44 12.51 -5.37 12.14
N ALA A 45 12.80 -6.27 11.20
CA ALA A 45 11.84 -6.64 10.16
C ALA A 45 10.50 -7.10 10.77
N SER A 46 10.53 -7.64 11.99
CA SER A 46 9.36 -7.98 12.81
C SER A 46 8.47 -6.76 13.11
N ASP A 47 9.07 -5.63 13.49
CA ASP A 47 8.34 -4.39 13.80
C ASP A 47 7.72 -3.79 12.52
N MET A 48 8.44 -3.87 11.40
CA MET A 48 7.90 -3.45 10.10
C MET A 48 6.74 -4.34 9.67
N PHE A 49 6.86 -5.66 9.78
CA PHE A 49 5.80 -6.59 9.48
C PHE A 49 4.58 -6.39 10.40
N GLN A 50 4.79 -6.11 11.69
CA GLN A 50 3.71 -5.79 12.61
C GLN A 50 3.00 -4.49 12.24
N ARG A 51 3.74 -3.42 11.89
CA ARG A 51 3.15 -2.16 11.43
C ARG A 51 2.40 -2.33 10.11
N LEU A 52 2.99 -3.01 9.14
CA LEU A 52 2.37 -3.31 7.84
C LEU A 52 1.11 -4.16 8.02
N SER A 53 1.15 -5.18 8.89
CA SER A 53 -0.01 -6.02 9.21
C SER A 53 -1.12 -5.23 9.89
N LEU A 54 -0.78 -4.35 10.83
CA LEU A 54 -1.76 -3.47 11.49
C LEU A 54 -2.40 -2.49 10.49
N GLN A 55 -1.60 -1.87 9.63
CA GLN A 55 -2.08 -0.98 8.59
C GLN A 55 -2.95 -1.73 7.58
N ALA A 56 -2.49 -2.88 7.08
CA ALA A 56 -3.25 -3.72 6.16
C ALA A 56 -4.57 -4.22 6.77
N LYS A 57 -4.61 -4.56 8.05
CA LYS A 57 -5.85 -4.92 8.76
C LYS A 57 -6.84 -3.75 8.80
N GLN A 58 -6.35 -2.54 9.05
CA GLN A 58 -7.18 -1.34 9.07
C GLN A 58 -7.70 -1.00 7.67
N ASP A 59 -6.85 -1.10 6.65
CA ASP A 59 -7.20 -0.86 5.26
C ASP A 59 -8.23 -1.88 4.76
N VAL A 60 -8.06 -3.16 5.09
CA VAL A 60 -9.04 -4.22 4.79
C VAL A 60 -10.36 -3.97 5.52
N SER A 61 -10.34 -3.48 6.77
CA SER A 61 -11.56 -3.12 7.51
C SER A 61 -12.32 -1.98 6.84
N ASN A 62 -11.60 -0.96 6.37
CA ASN A 62 -12.18 0.17 5.63
C ASN A 62 -12.78 -0.30 4.30
N MET A 63 -12.06 -1.15 3.55
CA MET A 63 -12.54 -1.73 2.30
C MET A 63 -13.78 -2.60 2.53
N ARG A 64 -13.78 -3.44 3.57
CA ARG A 64 -14.94 -4.29 3.93
C ARG A 64 -16.16 -3.45 4.28
N SER A 65 -15.98 -2.36 5.03
CA SER A 65 -17.07 -1.44 5.37
C SER A 65 -17.63 -0.77 4.11
N ALA A 66 -16.77 -0.27 3.22
CA ALA A 66 -17.18 0.34 1.95
C ALA A 66 -17.91 -0.66 1.04
N ALA A 67 -17.38 -1.89 0.90
CA ALA A 67 -18.01 -2.95 0.11
C ALA A 67 -19.36 -3.38 0.69
N THR A 68 -19.49 -3.43 2.01
CA THR A 68 -20.77 -3.74 2.68
C THR A 68 -21.81 -2.66 2.43
N GLU A 69 -21.41 -1.39 2.55
CA GLU A 69 -22.28 -0.25 2.29
C GLU A 69 -22.72 -0.19 0.82
N ALA A 70 -21.79 -0.45 -0.11
CA ALA A 70 -22.10 -0.56 -1.53
C ALA A 70 -23.08 -1.71 -1.80
N GLY A 71 -22.88 -2.89 -1.21
CA GLY A 71 -23.79 -4.03 -1.34
C GLY A 71 -25.20 -3.73 -0.80
N LYS A 72 -25.30 -3.05 0.35
CA LYS A 72 -26.59 -2.61 0.91
C LYS A 72 -27.31 -1.63 -0.01
N LYS A 73 -26.59 -0.64 -0.56
CA LYS A 73 -27.16 0.31 -1.52
C LYS A 73 -27.67 -0.40 -2.76
N LEU A 74 -26.89 -1.32 -3.30
CA LEU A 74 -27.24 -2.09 -4.50
C LEU A 74 -28.46 -3.00 -4.25
N ALA A 75 -28.52 -3.67 -3.10
CA ALA A 75 -29.69 -4.44 -2.67
C ALA A 75 -30.93 -3.54 -2.45
N GLY A 76 -30.73 -2.34 -1.90
CA GLY A 76 -31.77 -1.33 -1.75
C GLY A 76 -32.35 -0.88 -3.08
N MET A 77 -31.49 -0.58 -4.06
CA MET A 77 -31.90 -0.24 -5.44
C MET A 77 -32.67 -1.39 -6.09
N ALA A 78 -32.20 -2.64 -5.94
CA ALA A 78 -32.90 -3.82 -6.45
C ALA A 78 -34.26 -4.01 -5.78
N SER A 79 -34.36 -3.76 -4.48
CA SER A 79 -35.63 -3.83 -3.74
C SER A 79 -36.63 -2.77 -4.21
N THR A 80 -36.18 -1.52 -4.41
CA THR A 80 -36.99 -0.44 -4.99
C THR A 80 -37.45 -0.81 -6.39
N PHE A 81 -36.54 -1.28 -7.24
CA PHE A 81 -36.86 -1.72 -8.60
C PHE A 81 -37.90 -2.85 -8.63
N MET A 82 -37.77 -3.87 -7.78
CA MET A 82 -38.77 -4.95 -7.67
C MET A 82 -40.12 -4.43 -7.18
N ARG A 83 -40.13 -3.49 -6.22
CA ARG A 83 -41.35 -2.88 -5.70
C ARG A 83 -42.05 -2.03 -6.77
N ASP A 84 -41.28 -1.31 -7.59
CA ASP A 84 -41.81 -0.54 -8.73
C ASP A 84 -42.42 -1.46 -9.79
N LEU A 85 -41.76 -2.58 -10.11
CA LEU A 85 -42.30 -3.60 -11.00
C LEU A 85 -43.58 -4.27 -10.46
N GLN A 86 -43.64 -4.51 -9.15
CA GLN A 86 -44.83 -5.08 -8.52
C GLN A 86 -45.98 -4.08 -8.48
N SER A 87 -45.73 -2.80 -8.21
CA SER A 87 -46.79 -1.78 -8.18
C SER A 87 -47.38 -1.53 -9.56
N GLY A 88 -46.55 -1.52 -10.61
CA GLY A 88 -46.99 -1.38 -12.00
C GLY A 88 -47.74 -2.60 -12.57
N ARG A 89 -47.73 -3.74 -11.87
CA ARG A 89 -48.45 -4.97 -12.27
C ARG A 89 -49.81 -5.14 -11.57
N TYR A 90 -50.13 -4.31 -10.57
CA TYR A 90 -51.40 -4.33 -9.83
C TYR A 90 -52.20 -3.01 -9.96
N GLY A 91 -51.86 -2.15 -10.93
CA GLY A 91 -52.60 -0.94 -11.29
C GLY A 91 -53.29 -1.07 -12.64
#